data_AF-U2Z0L4-F1
#
_entry.id   AF-U2Z0L4-F1
#
_cell.length_a   1.000
_cell.length_b   1.000
_cell.length_c   1.000
_cell.angle_alpha   90.00
_cell.angle_beta   90.00
_cell.angle_gamma   90.00
#
_symmetry.space_group_name_H-M   'P 1'
#
loop_
_entity.id
_entity.type
_entity.pdbx_description
1 polymer ?
#
loop_
_entity_poly.entity_id
_entity_poly.type
_entity_poly.pdbx_seq_one_letter_code
_entity_poly.pdbx_strand_id
1 'polypeptide(L)'
;MCRTLCHPYAFWVVRLSSVPRLVVSGQTVVARRALVPLSGWRSTVCIRYGEGYGGSPVPDWIDRGHEKMCREIVMTDPNRPLTAFLTDAQIAELPDQRGLRSWAFEPYLELDHRVASITLESVLNDIRDHWMRDFQRKPNPERQRNFVSCLRVILLNLLRVRVVDTKLTVGIPSGKGRLDAERRYLPDFMSVQYHRTALRALIGHGLIYKVKSGHRQETYAETARYALTETGAKLLFVSGLTARAFLKSRLGEVIQLKDAYGRLTKYNDTCQTHAMRANARRLNDLLAVTDINTSRPLDTGREGDNRSVMERTDLYRIFNNSSFQQGGRFYGGWWQNLKKLQRRFITIEGQPTVEADFRGLHPAILFAKNGLSIPSDPYALVPGVAGNETLREHAKKTLLALLNASDGDTAEPRGFDSEVHGMTAEHFRQVVRDAFHMLPGIFGAGIGLSLQSEDSDLAEQIMLHFADLDVPVLPVHDSFIVTRDHEHDLIKVMQEVFHSRYGQIPKVTVTRH
;
A
#
# COMPACT_ATOMS: atom_id res chain seq x y z
N MET A 1 38.88 -6.99 21.24
CA MET A 1 38.47 -8.04 20.28
C MET A 1 37.31 -8.81 20.87
N CYS A 2 36.08 -8.51 20.44
CA CYS A 2 34.99 -9.45 20.16
C CYS A 2 33.86 -8.60 19.57
N ARG A 3 33.50 -8.87 18.32
CA ARG A 3 32.55 -8.09 17.51
C ARG A 3 31.13 -8.59 17.81
N THR A 4 30.25 -7.70 18.24
CA THR A 4 28.80 -7.94 18.33
C THR A 4 28.12 -7.23 17.16
N LEU A 5 27.51 -8.02 16.25
CA LEU A 5 26.67 -7.55 15.16
C LEU A 5 25.26 -7.26 15.72
N CYS A 6 24.82 -5.99 15.66
CA CYS A 6 23.51 -5.55 16.16
C CYS A 6 22.48 -5.39 15.02
N HIS A 7 21.35 -6.09 15.18
CA HIS A 7 20.08 -5.91 14.49
C HIS A 7 19.39 -4.56 14.84
N PRO A 8 18.53 -3.99 13.97
CA PRO A 8 17.81 -2.75 14.25
C PRO A 8 16.37 -3.03 14.76
N TYR A 9 16.21 -3.20 16.07
CA TYR A 9 14.93 -2.93 16.75
C TYR A 9 15.24 -2.21 18.07
N ALA A 10 15.24 -0.89 18.05
CA ALA A 10 15.42 -0.07 19.24
C ALA A 10 14.09 0.04 20.02
N PHE A 11 14.05 -0.51 21.23
CA PHE A 11 12.99 -0.26 22.20
C PHE A 11 13.18 1.14 22.80
N TRP A 12 12.19 2.03 22.66
CA TRP A 12 12.18 3.31 23.37
C TRP A 12 11.52 3.13 24.74
N VAL A 13 12.29 3.33 25.82
CA VAL A 13 11.78 3.45 27.18
C VAL A 13 11.51 4.93 27.46
N VAL A 14 10.26 5.39 27.34
CA VAL A 14 9.87 6.75 27.74
C VAL A 14 9.40 6.71 29.20
N ARG A 15 10.10 7.45 30.08
CA ARG A 15 9.74 7.63 31.49
C ARG A 15 8.71 8.76 31.59
N LEU A 16 7.41 8.43 31.57
CA LEU A 16 6.36 9.41 31.85
C LEU A 16 6.18 9.54 33.37
N SER A 17 6.78 10.58 33.93
CA SER A 17 6.44 11.11 35.24
C SER A 17 5.11 11.84 35.11
N SER A 18 4.14 11.54 35.98
CA SER A 18 2.78 12.13 36.12
C SER A 18 1.68 11.61 35.18
N VAL A 19 0.82 10.73 35.72
CA VAL A 19 -0.53 10.41 35.21
C VAL A 19 -1.53 10.80 36.31
N PRO A 20 -2.67 11.45 36.01
CA PRO A 20 -3.69 11.76 37.02
C PRO A 20 -4.39 10.47 37.49
N ARG A 21 -4.65 10.36 38.80
CA ARG A 21 -5.41 9.25 39.39
C ARG A 21 -6.90 9.40 39.04
N LEU A 22 -7.49 8.43 38.34
CA LEU A 22 -8.94 8.29 38.27
C LEU A 22 -9.43 7.50 39.48
N VAL A 23 -10.39 8.04 40.23
CA VAL A 23 -11.02 7.37 41.38
C VAL A 23 -12.44 6.98 40.95
N VAL A 24 -12.72 5.68 40.91
CA VAL A 24 -14.08 5.14 40.78
C VAL A 24 -14.34 4.29 42.02
N SER A 25 -15.41 4.61 42.74
CA SER A 25 -16.01 3.87 43.87
C SER A 25 -15.07 2.88 44.60
N GLY A 26 -14.23 3.41 45.50
CA GLY A 26 -13.61 2.62 46.57
C GLY A 26 -12.41 1.73 46.22
N GLN A 27 -11.95 1.67 44.96
CA GLN A 27 -10.69 0.99 44.62
C GLN A 27 -9.74 1.90 43.85
N THR A 28 -8.49 1.98 44.32
CA THR A 28 -7.44 2.79 43.69
C THR A 28 -6.84 1.99 42.52
N VAL A 29 -7.13 2.40 41.28
CA VAL A 29 -6.48 1.80 40.10
C VAL A 29 -5.16 2.51 39.83
N VAL A 30 -4.04 1.81 40.06
CA VAL A 30 -2.70 2.27 39.66
C VAL A 30 -2.30 1.56 38.37
N ALA A 31 -2.49 2.21 37.23
CA ALA A 31 -1.96 1.72 35.96
C ALA A 31 -0.43 1.92 35.93
N ARG A 32 0.34 0.84 36.13
CA ARG A 32 1.78 0.83 35.85
C ARG A 32 2.09 -0.18 34.75
N ARG A 33 2.70 0.35 33.68
CA ARG A 33 3.36 -0.35 32.55
C ARG A 33 2.45 -1.16 31.62
N ALA A 34 2.42 -0.75 30.35
CA ALA A 34 2.17 -1.62 29.21
C ALA A 34 3.46 -1.69 28.37
N LEU A 35 3.93 -2.91 28.07
CA LEU A 35 4.95 -3.17 27.05
C LEU A 35 4.21 -3.53 25.76
N VAL A 36 4.53 -2.85 24.65
CA VAL A 36 3.87 -3.03 23.35
C VAL A 36 4.84 -3.69 22.37
N PRO A 37 4.52 -4.86 21.78
CA PRO A 37 5.16 -5.34 20.57
C PRO A 37 4.41 -4.84 19.32
N LEU A 38 5.16 -4.31 18.35
CA LEU A 38 4.66 -3.94 17.03
C LEU A 38 4.60 -5.18 16.13
N SER A 39 3.49 -5.92 16.16
CA SER A 39 2.87 -6.68 15.05
C SER A 39 2.07 -7.89 15.55
N GLY A 40 0.87 -8.10 14.97
CA GLY A 40 0.19 -9.39 14.91
C GLY A 40 -0.43 -9.96 16.21
N TRP A 41 -1.69 -9.61 16.48
CA TRP A 41 -2.72 -10.38 17.21
C TRP A 41 -2.35 -11.17 18.48
N ARG A 42 -2.68 -10.59 19.64
CA ARG A 42 -3.39 -11.18 20.81
C ARG A 42 -3.40 -10.13 21.92
N SER A 43 -4.55 -9.52 22.19
CA SER A 43 -4.70 -8.63 23.34
C SER A 43 -5.07 -9.46 24.57
N THR A 44 -4.08 -9.87 25.35
CA THR A 44 -4.34 -10.28 26.74
C THR A 44 -4.08 -9.07 27.62
N VAL A 45 -5.13 -8.38 28.07
CA VAL A 45 -5.01 -7.38 29.13
C VAL A 45 -4.88 -8.14 30.45
N CYS A 46 -3.65 -8.41 30.90
CA CYS A 46 -3.40 -8.95 32.23
C CYS A 46 -3.37 -7.80 33.26
N ILE A 47 -4.43 -7.67 34.04
CA ILE A 47 -4.41 -6.84 35.25
C ILE A 47 -3.76 -7.68 36.36
N ARG A 48 -2.49 -7.44 36.68
CA ARG A 48 -1.87 -7.98 37.90
C ARG A 48 -2.15 -7.04 39.06
N TYR A 49 -2.85 -7.52 40.09
CA TYR A 49 -2.87 -6.89 41.40
C TYR A 49 -1.49 -7.08 42.04
N GLY A 50 -0.81 -5.97 42.38
CA GLY A 50 0.48 -6.04 43.07
C GLY A 50 0.27 -6.13 44.58
N GLU A 51 0.83 -7.16 45.21
CA GLU A 51 0.97 -7.24 46.66
C GLU A 51 1.88 -6.11 47.17
N GLY A 52 1.46 -5.43 48.22
CA GLY A 52 2.24 -4.39 48.89
C GLY A 52 3.29 -4.99 49.81
N TYR A 53 4.47 -4.38 49.83
CA TYR A 53 5.54 -4.66 50.78
C TYR A 53 5.14 -4.24 52.21
N GLY A 54 5.21 -5.18 53.15
CA GLY A 54 5.16 -4.96 54.61
C GLY A 54 5.46 -6.28 55.35
N GLY A 55 6.40 -6.28 56.29
CA GLY A 55 7.10 -7.48 56.77
C GLY A 55 6.46 -8.34 57.87
N SER A 56 6.93 -9.61 57.87
CA SER A 56 6.96 -10.67 58.92
C SER A 56 5.65 -11.36 59.34
N PRO A 57 5.72 -12.62 59.88
CA PRO A 57 6.08 -13.88 59.22
C PRO A 57 4.86 -14.83 59.11
N VAL A 58 4.99 -15.86 58.27
CA VAL A 58 3.97 -16.89 57.96
C VAL A 58 3.49 -17.64 59.21
N PRO A 59 2.21 -18.02 59.28
CA PRO A 59 1.88 -19.39 59.66
C PRO A 59 1.04 -20.13 58.61
N ASP A 60 1.25 -21.44 58.61
CA ASP A 60 0.62 -22.51 57.83
C ASP A 60 -0.92 -22.56 57.95
N TRP A 61 -1.56 -23.64 57.46
CA TRP A 61 -2.99 -24.02 57.62
C TRP A 61 -3.91 -23.74 56.40
N ILE A 62 -3.84 -24.67 55.44
CA ILE A 62 -4.95 -25.49 54.92
C ILE A 62 -6.26 -24.76 54.52
N ASP A 63 -6.45 -24.68 53.19
CA ASP A 63 -7.58 -25.23 52.45
C ASP A 63 -8.99 -25.04 53.04
N ARG A 64 -9.76 -24.11 52.46
CA ARG A 64 -11.12 -24.40 51.96
C ARG A 64 -11.73 -23.23 51.17
N GLY A 65 -11.90 -23.48 49.87
CA GLY A 65 -13.03 -23.09 49.01
C GLY A 65 -13.54 -21.64 49.06
N HIS A 66 -13.31 -20.90 47.97
CA HIS A 66 -14.26 -19.90 47.48
C HIS A 66 -14.16 -19.79 45.94
N GLU A 67 -14.98 -20.56 45.25
CA GLU A 67 -15.54 -20.11 43.96
C GLU A 67 -16.23 -18.76 44.19
N LYS A 68 -15.84 -17.73 43.44
CA LYS A 68 -16.75 -16.68 42.94
C LYS A 68 -16.08 -15.76 41.92
N MET A 69 -16.52 -15.93 40.68
CA MET A 69 -16.69 -14.89 39.65
C MET A 69 -15.47 -14.01 39.29
N CYS A 70 -14.46 -14.60 38.68
CA CYS A 70 -13.72 -13.89 37.63
C CYS A 70 -14.33 -14.29 36.29
N ARG A 71 -15.26 -13.48 35.76
CA ARG A 71 -15.59 -13.57 34.33
C ARG A 71 -14.35 -13.08 33.57
N GLU A 72 -13.53 -14.03 33.12
CA GLU A 72 -12.58 -13.78 32.05
C GLU A 72 -13.38 -13.34 30.81
N ILE A 73 -13.38 -12.03 30.51
CA ILE A 73 -13.80 -11.57 29.19
C ILE A 73 -12.62 -11.84 28.25
N VAL A 74 -12.48 -13.10 27.83
CA VAL A 74 -11.59 -13.43 26.73
C VAL A 74 -12.28 -12.98 25.45
N MET A 75 -11.71 -11.99 24.75
CA MET A 75 -12.14 -11.67 23.38
C MET A 75 -11.70 -12.81 22.45
N THR A 76 -12.45 -13.91 22.45
CA THR A 76 -12.22 -15.07 21.56
C THR A 76 -12.81 -14.89 20.17
N ASP A 77 -13.68 -13.89 19.98
CA ASP A 77 -14.30 -13.63 18.68
C ASP A 77 -13.68 -12.37 18.03
N PRO A 78 -12.84 -12.53 17.00
CA PRO A 78 -12.21 -11.41 16.30
C PRO A 78 -13.21 -10.50 15.57
N ASN A 79 -14.49 -10.89 15.46
CA ASN A 79 -15.52 -10.14 14.75
C ASN A 79 -16.57 -9.46 15.65
N ARG A 80 -16.45 -9.53 16.98
CA ARG A 80 -17.38 -8.80 17.86
C ARG A 80 -16.96 -7.34 18.06
N PRO A 81 -17.80 -6.36 17.71
CA PRO A 81 -17.47 -4.95 17.92
C PRO A 81 -17.36 -4.63 19.43
N LEU A 82 -16.44 -3.74 19.80
CA LEU A 82 -16.19 -3.31 21.19
C LEU A 82 -17.45 -2.81 21.91
N THR A 83 -18.43 -2.32 21.15
CA THR A 83 -19.75 -1.89 21.62
C THR A 83 -20.57 -3.02 22.26
N ALA A 84 -20.19 -4.28 22.04
CA ALA A 84 -20.78 -5.42 22.72
C ALA A 84 -20.32 -5.56 24.19
N PHE A 85 -19.25 -4.86 24.58
CA PHE A 85 -18.59 -5.00 25.89
C PHE A 85 -18.40 -3.68 26.64
N LEU A 86 -18.36 -2.56 25.91
CA LEU A 86 -18.10 -1.23 26.44
C LEU A 86 -19.16 -0.26 25.93
N THR A 87 -19.52 0.70 26.78
CA THR A 87 -20.36 1.83 26.36
C THR A 87 -19.58 2.75 25.42
N ASP A 88 -20.29 3.52 24.59
CA ASP A 88 -19.66 4.48 23.68
C ASP A 88 -18.78 5.51 24.42
N ALA A 89 -19.18 5.90 25.64
CA ALA A 89 -18.40 6.78 26.51
C ALA A 89 -17.05 6.13 26.92
N GLN A 90 -17.08 4.86 27.35
CA GLN A 90 -15.86 4.12 27.68
C GLN A 90 -14.97 3.88 26.45
N ILE A 91 -15.57 3.62 25.29
CA ILE A 91 -14.83 3.48 24.02
C ILE A 91 -14.14 4.80 23.64
N ALA A 92 -14.80 5.94 23.86
CA ALA A 92 -14.24 7.25 23.60
C ALA A 92 -13.07 7.60 24.54
N GLU A 93 -13.06 7.05 25.75
CA GLU A 93 -11.99 7.23 26.74
C GLU A 93 -10.78 6.29 26.54
N LEU A 94 -10.92 5.25 25.70
CA LEU A 94 -9.79 4.37 25.42
C LEU A 94 -8.67 5.14 24.72
N PRO A 95 -7.40 4.99 25.16
CA PRO A 95 -6.28 5.63 24.51
C PRO A 95 -6.19 5.15 23.05
N ASP A 96 -6.04 6.10 22.12
CA ASP A 96 -5.91 5.79 20.70
C ASP A 96 -4.62 4.99 20.45
N GLN A 97 -4.74 3.67 20.35
CA GLN A 97 -3.60 2.77 20.21
C GLN A 97 -3.03 2.73 18.79
N ARG A 98 -3.61 3.49 17.84
CA ARG A 98 -3.25 3.41 16.41
C ARG A 98 -1.96 4.16 16.04
N GLY A 99 -1.35 4.88 16.99
CA GLY A 99 -0.15 5.70 16.76
C GLY A 99 -0.39 6.88 15.80
N LEU A 100 0.67 7.61 15.43
CA LEU A 100 0.58 8.71 14.47
C LEU A 100 0.30 8.16 13.07
N ARG A 101 -0.95 8.26 12.62
CA ARG A 101 -1.36 7.88 11.26
C ARG A 101 -1.04 9.01 10.28
N SER A 102 -0.50 8.65 9.13
CA SER A 102 -0.13 9.60 8.07
C SER A 102 -0.50 9.04 6.71
N TRP A 103 -1.07 9.87 5.85
CA TRP A 103 -1.23 9.57 4.43
C TRP A 103 -0.01 10.06 3.64
N ALA A 104 0.23 9.43 2.49
CA ALA A 104 1.20 9.91 1.52
C ALA A 104 0.69 11.21 0.85
N PHE A 105 1.62 12.07 0.46
CA PHE A 105 1.31 13.28 -0.31
C PHE A 105 0.97 12.90 -1.76
N GLU A 106 -0.23 13.28 -2.21
CA GLU A 106 -0.70 13.11 -3.59
C GLU A 106 -0.52 14.42 -4.37
N PRO A 107 0.43 14.50 -5.33
CA PRO A 107 0.73 15.75 -6.02
C PRO A 107 -0.28 16.10 -7.12
N TYR A 108 -1.13 15.16 -7.56
CA TYR A 108 -2.19 15.37 -8.56
C TYR A 108 -3.58 15.40 -7.91
N LEU A 109 -3.69 16.04 -6.74
CA LEU A 109 -4.96 16.14 -6.02
C LEU A 109 -5.75 17.37 -6.46
N GLU A 110 -7.02 17.17 -6.78
CA GLU A 110 -7.99 18.19 -7.17
C GLU A 110 -9.17 18.23 -6.21
N LEU A 111 -10.00 19.27 -6.33
CA LEU A 111 -11.14 19.51 -5.46
C LEU A 111 -12.39 19.79 -6.29
N ASP A 112 -13.28 18.81 -6.32
CA ASP A 112 -14.62 18.91 -6.90
C ASP A 112 -15.64 19.33 -5.83
N HIS A 113 -15.51 20.57 -5.38
CA HIS A 113 -16.47 21.19 -4.48
C HIS A 113 -16.45 22.72 -4.63
N ARG A 114 -17.45 23.28 -5.30
CA ARG A 114 -17.49 24.71 -5.69
C ARG A 114 -17.21 25.68 -4.55
N VAL A 115 -17.92 25.56 -3.43
CA VAL A 115 -17.79 26.52 -2.29
C VAL A 115 -16.40 26.42 -1.65
N ALA A 116 -15.97 25.21 -1.28
CA ALA A 116 -14.61 24.95 -0.77
C ALA A 116 -13.51 25.43 -1.73
N SER A 117 -13.68 25.28 -3.04
CA SER A 117 -12.75 25.82 -4.04
C SER A 117 -12.68 27.35 -4.00
N ILE A 118 -13.81 28.06 -3.88
CA ILE A 118 -13.83 29.53 -3.76
C ILE A 118 -13.14 29.98 -2.45
N THR A 119 -13.48 29.33 -1.32
CA THR A 119 -12.85 29.61 -0.03
C THR A 119 -11.34 29.42 -0.09
N LEU A 120 -10.89 28.30 -0.67
CA LEU A 120 -9.47 28.01 -0.84
C LEU A 120 -8.78 29.06 -1.71
N GLU A 121 -9.37 29.43 -2.87
CA GLU A 121 -8.79 30.45 -3.76
C GLU A 121 -8.60 31.80 -3.07
N SER A 122 -9.53 32.23 -2.20
CA SER A 122 -9.34 33.46 -1.42
C SER A 122 -8.09 33.39 -0.55
N VAL A 123 -7.91 32.29 0.20
CA VAL A 123 -6.75 32.08 1.07
C VAL A 123 -5.45 32.02 0.27
N LEU A 124 -5.47 31.35 -0.89
CA LEU A 124 -4.32 31.25 -1.78
C LEU A 124 -3.89 32.62 -2.32
N ASN A 125 -4.86 33.46 -2.71
CA ASN A 125 -4.61 34.81 -3.19
C ASN A 125 -4.02 35.70 -2.10
N ASP A 126 -4.53 35.63 -0.87
CA ASP A 126 -3.99 36.41 0.27
C ASP A 126 -2.52 36.08 0.55
N ILE A 127 -2.17 34.78 0.56
CA ILE A 127 -0.78 34.33 0.76
C ILE A 127 0.11 34.73 -0.41
N ARG A 128 -0.39 34.61 -1.65
CA ARG A 128 0.33 35.09 -2.84
C ARG A 128 0.62 36.58 -2.73
N ASP A 129 -0.37 37.37 -2.36
CA ASP A 129 -0.23 38.82 -2.29
C ASP A 129 0.70 39.24 -1.16
N HIS A 130 0.71 38.54 -0.03
CA HIS A 130 1.71 38.71 1.02
C HIS A 130 3.12 38.36 0.51
N TRP A 131 3.30 37.18 -0.09
CA TRP A 131 4.58 36.75 -0.67
C TRP A 131 5.12 37.71 -1.73
N MET A 132 4.24 38.31 -2.53
CA MET A 132 4.64 39.29 -3.55
C MET A 132 5.18 40.60 -2.96
N ARG A 133 4.84 40.97 -1.72
CA ARG A 133 5.31 42.23 -1.11
C ARG A 133 6.82 42.24 -0.91
N ASP A 134 7.42 41.08 -0.68
CA ASP A 134 8.86 40.92 -0.44
C ASP A 134 9.73 41.17 -1.69
N PHE A 135 9.11 41.29 -2.87
CA PHE A 135 9.81 41.50 -4.12
C PHE A 135 9.77 42.96 -4.58
N GLN A 136 10.96 43.54 -4.78
CA GLN A 136 11.12 44.84 -5.46
C GLN A 136 10.64 44.78 -6.91
N ARG A 137 11.06 43.77 -7.67
CA ARG A 137 10.51 43.45 -9.01
C ARG A 137 9.60 42.24 -8.90
N LYS A 138 8.31 42.43 -9.18
CA LYS A 138 7.29 41.38 -9.01
C LYS A 138 7.61 40.14 -9.88
N PRO A 139 7.44 38.91 -9.34
CA PRO A 139 7.58 37.69 -10.12
C PRO A 139 6.62 37.70 -11.32
N ASN A 140 7.02 37.09 -12.44
CA ASN A 140 6.15 36.99 -13.61
C ASN A 140 4.91 36.11 -13.31
N PRO A 141 3.85 36.17 -14.14
CA PRO A 141 2.61 35.42 -13.90
C PRO A 141 2.80 33.90 -13.76
N GLU A 142 3.72 33.30 -14.51
CA GLU A 142 4.00 31.87 -14.43
C GLU A 142 4.57 31.47 -13.07
N ARG A 143 5.53 32.24 -12.54
CA ARG A 143 6.11 31.99 -11.21
C ARG A 143 5.07 32.13 -10.11
N GLN A 144 4.17 33.12 -10.23
CA GLN A 144 3.05 33.28 -9.30
C GLN A 144 2.12 32.07 -9.35
N ARG A 145 1.73 31.62 -10.55
CA ARG A 145 0.90 30.41 -10.72
C ARG A 145 1.56 29.17 -10.13
N ASN A 146 2.87 28.99 -10.32
CA ASN A 146 3.58 27.83 -9.78
C ASN A 146 3.62 27.82 -8.24
N PHE A 147 3.83 28.99 -7.64
CA PHE A 147 3.75 29.17 -6.19
C PHE A 147 2.34 28.87 -5.65
N VAL A 148 1.30 29.46 -6.26
CA VAL A 148 -0.10 29.24 -5.87
C VAL A 148 -0.51 27.78 -6.04
N SER A 149 -0.11 27.12 -7.12
CA SER A 149 -0.42 25.70 -7.36
C SER A 149 0.25 24.79 -6.32
N CYS A 150 1.48 25.11 -5.90
CA CYS A 150 2.14 24.43 -4.79
C CYS A 150 1.39 24.64 -3.46
N LEU A 151 0.95 25.86 -3.15
CA LEU A 151 0.14 26.14 -1.96
C LEU A 151 -1.16 25.31 -1.98
N ARG A 152 -1.85 25.34 -3.12
CA ARG A 152 -3.12 24.64 -3.35
C ARG A 152 -2.99 23.15 -3.05
N VAL A 153 -2.07 22.45 -3.72
CA VAL A 153 -1.95 20.99 -3.55
C VAL A 153 -1.52 20.58 -2.13
N ILE A 154 -0.69 21.38 -1.45
CA ILE A 154 -0.34 21.14 -0.04
C ILE A 154 -1.59 21.26 0.84
N LEU A 155 -2.36 22.33 0.69
CA LEU A 155 -3.58 22.53 1.46
C LEU A 155 -4.64 21.48 1.16
N LEU A 156 -4.82 21.08 -0.10
CA LEU A 156 -5.77 20.03 -0.48
C LEU A 156 -5.43 18.70 0.22
N ASN A 157 -4.16 18.30 0.25
CA ASN A 157 -3.76 17.06 0.92
C ASN A 157 -4.08 17.12 2.43
N LEU A 158 -3.79 18.25 3.07
CA LEU A 158 -4.01 18.43 4.51
C LEU A 158 -5.50 18.56 4.86
N LEU A 159 -6.28 19.24 4.01
CA LEU A 159 -7.73 19.35 4.16
C LEU A 159 -8.41 17.98 3.97
N ARG A 160 -7.96 17.20 2.97
CA ARG A 160 -8.46 15.84 2.71
C ARG A 160 -8.31 14.93 3.92
N VAL A 161 -7.16 14.92 4.58
CA VAL A 161 -7.00 14.09 5.79
C VAL A 161 -7.82 14.63 6.96
N ARG A 162 -7.96 15.97 7.07
CA ARG A 162 -8.70 16.62 8.16
C ARG A 162 -10.20 16.34 8.11
N VAL A 163 -10.79 16.19 6.92
CA VAL A 163 -12.21 15.79 6.76
C VAL A 163 -12.45 14.31 7.07
N VAL A 164 -11.39 13.48 7.05
CA VAL A 164 -11.47 12.06 7.39
C VAL A 164 -11.30 11.83 8.88
N ASP A 165 -10.24 12.38 9.48
CA ASP A 165 -9.93 12.24 10.90
C ASP A 165 -9.02 13.40 11.32
N THR A 166 -9.38 14.06 12.43
CA THR A 166 -8.67 15.26 12.91
C THR A 166 -7.24 14.98 13.36
N LYS A 167 -6.92 13.72 13.66
CA LYS A 167 -5.59 13.27 14.08
C LYS A 167 -4.71 12.79 12.92
N LEU A 168 -5.25 12.68 11.70
CA LEU A 168 -4.47 12.25 10.55
C LEU A 168 -3.50 13.35 10.08
N THR A 169 -2.32 12.91 9.67
CA THR A 169 -1.28 13.80 9.13
C THR A 169 -0.95 13.48 7.68
N VAL A 170 -0.19 14.35 7.02
CA VAL A 170 0.35 14.09 5.68
C VAL A 170 1.87 14.09 5.73
N GLY A 171 2.47 13.10 5.09
CA GLY A 171 3.90 13.05 4.84
C GLY A 171 4.27 13.90 3.63
N ILE A 172 4.72 15.14 3.85
CA ILE A 172 5.07 16.07 2.76
C ILE A 172 6.58 16.06 2.51
N PRO A 173 7.06 15.65 1.31
CA PRO A 173 8.48 15.66 0.98
C PRO A 173 8.99 17.10 0.88
N SER A 174 10.13 17.39 1.51
CA SER A 174 10.76 18.73 1.48
C SER A 174 12.26 18.70 1.20
N GLY A 175 12.84 17.50 1.07
CA GLY A 175 14.26 17.31 0.77
C GLY A 175 14.57 17.69 -0.68
N LYS A 176 15.53 18.60 -0.88
CA LYS A 176 15.95 19.08 -2.21
C LYS A 176 16.32 17.93 -3.16
N GLY A 177 17.15 16.99 -2.70
CA GLY A 177 17.62 15.88 -3.54
C GLY A 177 16.48 14.96 -3.98
N ARG A 178 15.52 14.67 -3.10
CA ARG A 178 14.35 13.84 -3.42
C ARG A 178 13.43 14.52 -4.44
N LEU A 179 13.06 15.78 -4.19
CA LEU A 179 12.19 16.53 -5.09
C LEU A 179 12.83 16.74 -6.47
N ASP A 180 14.15 16.90 -6.52
CA ASP A 180 14.85 16.94 -7.80
C ASP A 180 14.85 15.58 -8.50
N ALA A 181 15.22 14.49 -7.82
CA ALA A 181 15.23 13.15 -8.40
C ALA A 181 13.86 12.70 -8.91
N GLU A 182 12.79 13.09 -8.20
CA GLU A 182 11.40 12.76 -8.55
C GLU A 182 10.78 13.75 -9.55
N ARG A 183 11.50 14.78 -10.01
CA ARG A 183 10.94 15.91 -10.78
C ARG A 183 10.13 15.48 -12.00
N ARG A 184 10.52 14.41 -12.70
CA ARG A 184 9.79 13.85 -13.86
C ARG A 184 8.38 13.36 -13.50
N TYR A 185 8.18 12.91 -12.26
CA TYR A 185 6.93 12.33 -11.78
C TYR A 185 6.01 13.36 -11.11
N LEU A 186 6.52 14.57 -10.87
CA LEU A 186 5.80 15.66 -10.22
C LEU A 186 5.17 16.60 -11.25
N PRO A 187 4.04 17.28 -10.92
CA PRO A 187 3.45 18.28 -11.79
C PRO A 187 4.43 19.38 -12.19
N ASP A 188 4.30 19.93 -13.40
CA ASP A 188 5.23 20.93 -13.94
C ASP A 188 5.35 22.18 -13.06
N PHE A 189 4.29 22.58 -12.35
CA PHE A 189 4.35 23.71 -11.43
C PHE A 189 5.18 23.44 -10.16
N MET A 190 5.39 22.16 -9.80
CA MET A 190 5.99 21.72 -8.54
C MET A 190 7.52 21.63 -8.62
N SER A 191 8.19 22.78 -8.75
CA SER A 191 9.64 22.83 -8.63
C SER A 191 10.08 22.71 -7.16
N VAL A 192 11.33 22.28 -6.93
CA VAL A 192 11.92 22.24 -5.57
C VAL A 192 11.80 23.59 -4.86
N GLN A 193 12.02 24.68 -5.60
CA GLN A 193 11.95 26.03 -5.07
C GLN A 193 10.53 26.41 -4.64
N TYR A 194 9.53 26.23 -5.52
CA TYR A 194 8.17 26.67 -5.24
C TYR A 194 7.50 25.80 -4.20
N HIS A 195 7.69 24.49 -4.25
CA HIS A 195 7.14 23.57 -3.24
C HIS A 195 7.64 23.89 -1.83
N ARG A 196 8.96 24.09 -1.67
CA ARG A 196 9.55 24.44 -0.36
C ARG A 196 9.19 25.86 0.09
N THR A 197 8.98 26.78 -0.85
CA THR A 197 8.57 28.16 -0.53
C THR A 197 7.11 28.19 -0.09
N ALA A 198 6.22 27.48 -0.78
CA ALA A 198 4.83 27.30 -0.40
C ALA A 198 4.70 26.66 0.98
N LEU A 199 5.43 25.56 1.24
CA LEU A 199 5.43 24.90 2.54
C LEU A 199 5.87 25.83 3.67
N ARG A 200 6.92 26.64 3.46
CA ARG A 200 7.39 27.63 4.45
C ARG A 200 6.39 28.76 4.65
N ALA A 201 5.78 29.26 3.58
CA ALA A 201 4.77 30.31 3.65
C ALA A 201 3.56 29.83 4.48
N LEU A 202 3.04 28.63 4.23
CA LEU A 202 1.92 28.06 4.99
C LEU A 202 2.22 27.93 6.49
N ILE A 203 3.45 27.54 6.84
CA ILE A 203 3.90 27.50 8.25
C ILE A 203 4.01 28.91 8.82
N GLY A 204 4.62 29.85 8.08
CA GLY A 204 4.80 31.24 8.51
C GLY A 204 3.48 31.98 8.73
N HIS A 205 2.46 31.68 7.93
CA HIS A 205 1.10 32.18 8.09
C HIS A 205 0.29 31.42 9.17
N GLY A 206 0.88 30.41 9.82
CA GLY A 206 0.22 29.67 10.90
C GLY A 206 -0.96 28.79 10.45
N LEU A 207 -1.07 28.46 9.17
CA LEU A 207 -2.16 27.61 8.65
C LEU A 207 -1.87 26.12 8.83
N ILE A 208 -0.59 25.76 8.86
CA ILE A 208 -0.13 24.38 9.03
C ILE A 208 1.01 24.33 10.04
N TYR A 209 1.26 23.17 10.62
CA TYR A 209 2.40 22.95 11.50
C TYR A 209 3.04 21.58 11.25
N LYS A 210 4.31 21.46 11.64
CA LYS A 210 5.07 20.21 11.57
C LYS A 210 4.82 19.40 12.83
N VAL A 211 4.19 18.25 12.67
CA VAL A 211 3.86 17.31 13.77
C VAL A 211 5.07 16.46 14.15
N LYS A 212 5.79 15.96 13.15
CA LYS A 212 6.99 15.12 13.34
C LYS A 212 8.04 15.44 12.29
N SER A 213 9.28 15.62 12.70
CA SER A 213 10.42 15.74 11.78
C SER A 213 10.71 14.40 11.09
N GLY A 214 11.10 14.47 9.82
CA GLY A 214 11.66 13.32 9.12
C GLY A 214 13.14 13.16 9.47
N HIS A 215 13.59 11.92 9.64
CA HIS A 215 14.98 11.57 9.92
C HIS A 215 15.63 10.98 8.67
N ARG A 216 16.88 11.35 8.41
CA ARG A 216 17.69 10.72 7.37
C ARG A 216 18.49 9.59 8.01
N GLN A 217 18.24 8.37 7.58
CA GLN A 217 19.04 7.20 7.90
C GLN A 217 19.99 6.88 6.75
N GLU A 218 20.88 5.93 6.95
CA GLU A 218 21.92 5.55 5.99
C GLU A 218 21.33 5.06 4.66
N THR A 219 20.23 4.30 4.71
CA THR A 219 19.60 3.68 3.54
C THR A 219 18.29 4.33 3.12
N TYR A 220 17.61 5.08 3.99
CA TYR A 220 16.34 5.75 3.66
C TYR A 220 16.15 7.07 4.42
N ALA A 221 15.24 7.92 3.93
CA ALA A 221 14.87 9.16 4.59
C ALA A 221 13.37 9.16 4.90
N GLU A 222 13.02 9.39 6.17
CA GLU A 222 11.64 9.59 6.57
C GLU A 222 11.14 10.95 6.10
N THR A 223 9.87 11.00 5.73
CA THR A 223 9.22 12.25 5.33
C THR A 223 8.59 12.91 6.55
N ALA A 224 8.83 14.21 6.72
CA ALA A 224 8.21 14.98 7.81
C ALA A 224 6.68 14.96 7.72
N ARG A 225 6.01 14.96 8.87
CA ARG A 225 4.55 14.90 8.99
C ARG A 225 4.00 16.29 9.32
N TYR A 226 2.94 16.68 8.62
CA TYR A 226 2.29 17.98 8.76
C TYR A 226 0.78 17.81 8.96
N ALA A 227 0.16 18.80 9.60
CA ALA A 227 -1.28 18.91 9.81
C ALA A 227 -1.74 20.37 9.67
N LEU A 228 -3.03 20.57 9.42
CA LEU A 228 -3.67 21.89 9.54
C LEU A 228 -3.65 22.33 11.01
N THR A 229 -3.38 23.60 11.27
CA THR A 229 -3.71 24.20 12.58
C THR A 229 -5.22 24.36 12.71
N GLU A 230 -5.72 24.61 13.92
CA GLU A 230 -7.14 24.94 14.11
C GLU A 230 -7.54 26.24 13.38
N THR A 231 -6.62 27.21 13.27
CA THR A 231 -6.83 28.42 12.45
C THR A 231 -6.97 28.06 10.97
N GLY A 232 -6.06 27.26 10.42
CA GLY A 232 -6.13 26.82 9.03
C GLY A 232 -7.37 25.98 8.75
N ALA A 233 -7.75 25.11 9.68
CA ALA A 233 -8.97 24.31 9.57
C ALA A 233 -10.22 25.21 9.54
N LYS A 234 -10.36 26.16 10.46
CA LYS A 234 -11.50 27.10 10.47
C LYS A 234 -11.59 27.94 9.21
N LEU A 235 -10.45 28.41 8.70
CA LEU A 235 -10.38 29.25 7.51
C LEU A 235 -10.79 28.49 6.23
N LEU A 236 -10.46 27.19 6.15
CA LEU A 236 -10.73 26.34 4.99
C LEU A 236 -11.99 25.49 5.13
N PHE A 237 -12.65 25.49 6.29
CA PHE A 237 -13.79 24.63 6.57
C PHE A 237 -15.01 25.07 5.77
N VAL A 238 -15.63 24.10 5.10
CA VAL A 238 -16.91 24.27 4.42
C VAL A 238 -17.82 23.11 4.83
N SER A 239 -19.06 23.44 5.19
CA SER A 239 -20.07 22.45 5.56
C SER A 239 -20.34 21.50 4.40
N GLY A 240 -20.46 20.20 4.69
CA GLY A 240 -20.74 19.17 3.68
C GLY A 240 -19.53 18.69 2.87
N LEU A 241 -18.34 19.25 3.09
CA LEU A 241 -17.13 18.77 2.43
C LEU A 241 -16.75 17.38 2.94
N THR A 242 -16.64 16.40 2.02
CA THR A 242 -16.24 15.03 2.35
C THR A 242 -15.00 14.62 1.57
N ALA A 243 -14.37 13.51 1.96
CA ALA A 243 -13.20 12.97 1.27
C ALA A 243 -13.44 12.68 -0.23
N ARG A 244 -14.69 12.38 -0.62
CA ARG A 244 -15.07 12.08 -2.02
C ARG A 244 -14.93 13.28 -2.96
N ALA A 245 -14.90 14.50 -2.43
CA ALA A 245 -14.69 15.70 -3.23
C ALA A 245 -13.23 15.86 -3.68
N PHE A 246 -12.29 15.05 -3.15
CA PHE A 246 -10.87 15.16 -3.47
C PHE A 246 -10.51 14.15 -4.54
N LEU A 247 -10.50 14.57 -5.79
CA LEU A 247 -10.25 13.70 -6.92
C LEU A 247 -8.76 13.61 -7.23
N LYS A 248 -8.31 12.45 -7.71
CA LYS A 248 -6.95 12.26 -8.21
C LYS A 248 -6.95 12.48 -9.71
N SER A 249 -6.34 13.57 -10.17
CA SER A 249 -6.18 13.81 -11.60
C SER A 249 -5.10 12.92 -12.22
N ARG A 250 -5.03 13.03 -13.55
CA ARG A 250 -4.19 12.16 -14.37
C ARG A 250 -2.72 12.32 -14.05
N LEU A 251 -2.02 11.20 -14.09
CA LEU A 251 -0.57 11.20 -13.93
C LEU A 251 0.11 11.84 -15.13
N GLY A 252 1.01 12.80 -14.88
CA GLY A 252 1.83 13.42 -15.94
C GLY A 252 2.76 12.40 -16.60
N GLU A 253 3.41 11.57 -15.78
CA GLU A 253 4.28 10.47 -16.22
C GLU A 253 3.69 9.12 -15.79
N VAL A 254 3.47 8.24 -16.77
CA VAL A 254 2.87 6.90 -16.61
C VAL A 254 3.90 5.78 -16.59
N ILE A 255 5.19 6.12 -16.65
CA ILE A 255 6.30 5.18 -16.52
C ILE A 255 7.18 5.63 -15.36
N GLN A 256 7.24 4.84 -14.30
CA GLN A 256 8.07 5.08 -13.12
C GLN A 256 9.30 4.18 -13.12
N LEU A 257 10.50 4.77 -13.01
CA LEU A 257 11.75 4.04 -12.89
C LEU A 257 12.30 4.18 -11.47
N LYS A 258 12.63 3.05 -10.84
CA LYS A 258 13.28 3.00 -9.53
C LYS A 258 14.74 2.60 -9.65
N ASP A 259 15.59 3.14 -8.79
CA ASP A 259 16.97 2.71 -8.61
C ASP A 259 17.08 1.40 -7.81
N ALA A 260 18.30 0.92 -7.60
CA ALA A 260 18.59 -0.31 -6.84
C ALA A 260 18.16 -0.27 -5.36
N TYR A 261 17.82 0.91 -4.84
CA TYR A 261 17.32 1.11 -3.47
C TYR A 261 15.80 1.31 -3.44
N GLY A 262 15.12 1.09 -4.57
CA GLY A 262 13.67 1.25 -4.70
C GLY A 262 13.19 2.70 -4.75
N ARG A 263 14.09 3.67 -4.96
CA ARG A 263 13.77 5.10 -5.02
C ARG A 263 13.51 5.53 -6.46
N LEU A 264 12.52 6.38 -6.69
CA LEU A 264 12.25 6.95 -8.01
C LEU A 264 13.46 7.74 -8.51
N THR A 265 13.83 7.50 -9.78
CA THR A 265 14.96 8.15 -10.44
C THR A 265 14.58 8.64 -11.84
N LYS A 266 15.29 9.63 -12.36
CA LYS A 266 15.09 10.15 -13.72
C LYS A 266 15.59 9.16 -14.76
N TYR A 267 15.04 9.25 -15.97
CA TYR A 267 15.53 8.57 -17.16
C TYR A 267 15.38 9.45 -18.39
N ASN A 268 16.17 9.15 -19.41
CA ASN A 268 16.07 9.80 -20.72
C ASN A 268 15.03 9.08 -21.56
N ASP A 269 14.29 9.84 -22.37
CA ASP A 269 13.33 9.24 -23.28
C ASP A 269 14.03 8.46 -24.41
N THR A 270 13.41 7.35 -24.79
CA THR A 270 13.81 6.47 -25.87
C THR A 270 12.57 6.13 -26.70
N CYS A 271 12.75 5.57 -27.90
CA CYS A 271 11.61 5.08 -28.69
C CYS A 271 10.76 4.07 -27.88
N GLN A 272 11.41 3.23 -27.07
CA GLN A 272 10.73 2.29 -26.19
C GLN A 272 9.86 3.01 -25.15
N THR A 273 10.38 4.02 -24.44
CA THR A 273 9.59 4.75 -23.43
C THR A 273 8.48 5.59 -24.06
N HIS A 274 8.67 6.10 -25.28
CA HIS A 274 7.60 6.76 -26.04
C HIS A 274 6.47 5.79 -26.38
N ALA A 275 6.78 4.59 -26.90
CA ALA A 275 5.79 3.57 -27.21
C ALA A 275 5.02 3.11 -25.96
N MET A 276 5.74 2.77 -24.88
CA MET A 276 5.14 2.39 -23.60
C MET A 276 4.20 3.48 -23.06
N ARG A 277 4.58 4.75 -23.21
CA ARG A 277 3.77 5.89 -22.76
C ARG A 277 2.52 6.06 -23.61
N ALA A 278 2.63 5.92 -24.92
CA ALA A 278 1.49 5.98 -25.82
C ALA A 278 0.48 4.86 -25.51
N ASN A 279 0.97 3.62 -25.34
CA ASN A 279 0.15 2.47 -24.97
C ASN A 279 -0.56 2.66 -23.63
N ALA A 280 0.17 3.03 -22.57
CA ALA A 280 -0.42 3.24 -21.26
C ALA A 280 -1.46 4.37 -21.26
N ARG A 281 -1.20 5.47 -21.99
CA ARG A 281 -2.18 6.56 -22.14
C ARG A 281 -3.43 6.11 -22.88
N ARG A 282 -3.27 5.34 -23.95
CA ARG A 282 -4.41 4.77 -24.69
C ARG A 282 -5.30 3.91 -23.79
N LEU A 283 -4.70 3.03 -22.98
CA LEU A 283 -5.43 2.23 -22.01
C LEU A 283 -6.16 3.11 -21.00
N ASN A 284 -5.49 4.14 -20.47
CA ASN A 284 -6.09 5.09 -19.54
C ASN A 284 -7.21 5.93 -20.16
N ASP A 285 -7.13 6.25 -21.45
CA ASP A 285 -8.19 6.97 -22.17
C ASP A 285 -9.47 6.16 -22.22
N LEU A 286 -9.39 4.86 -22.51
CA LEU A 286 -10.52 3.94 -22.45
C LEU A 286 -11.05 3.80 -21.01
N LEU A 287 -10.17 3.57 -20.03
CA LEU A 287 -10.56 3.43 -18.63
C LEU A 287 -11.19 4.70 -18.03
N ALA A 288 -10.83 5.88 -18.53
CA ALA A 288 -11.35 7.15 -18.03
C ALA A 288 -12.81 7.41 -18.44
N VAL A 289 -13.27 6.80 -19.55
CA VAL A 289 -14.65 6.91 -20.02
C VAL A 289 -15.52 5.71 -19.65
N THR A 290 -14.91 4.67 -19.05
CA THR A 290 -15.60 3.45 -18.63
C THR A 290 -16.17 3.60 -17.21
N ASP A 291 -17.44 3.25 -17.01
CA ASP A 291 -18.03 3.10 -15.66
C ASP A 291 -17.53 1.81 -15.00
N ILE A 292 -16.55 1.95 -14.11
CA ILE A 292 -15.99 0.86 -13.32
C ILE A 292 -16.45 1.02 -11.88
N ASN A 293 -17.33 0.13 -11.43
CA ASN A 293 -18.01 0.26 -10.15
C ASN A 293 -18.05 -1.08 -9.39
N THR A 294 -18.74 -1.09 -8.26
CA THR A 294 -19.05 -2.31 -7.51
C THR A 294 -20.54 -2.46 -7.29
N SER A 295 -21.08 -3.65 -7.54
CA SER A 295 -22.49 -4.02 -7.30
C SER A 295 -22.96 -3.87 -5.86
N ARG A 296 -22.04 -3.76 -4.90
CA ARG A 296 -22.33 -3.49 -3.49
C ARG A 296 -21.23 -2.64 -2.87
N PRO A 297 -21.52 -1.85 -1.81
CA PRO A 297 -20.50 -1.14 -1.06
C PRO A 297 -19.43 -2.11 -0.55
N LEU A 298 -18.17 -1.77 -0.80
CA LEU A 298 -17.04 -2.55 -0.31
C LEU A 298 -16.81 -2.28 1.17
N ASP A 299 -16.63 -3.35 1.94
CA ASP A 299 -16.06 -3.24 3.29
C ASP A 299 -14.56 -2.99 3.19
N THR A 300 -14.22 -1.73 2.94
CA THR A 300 -12.86 -1.23 3.09
C THR A 300 -12.64 -1.04 4.59
N GLY A 301 -12.20 -2.10 5.29
CA GLY A 301 -12.05 -2.10 6.74
C GLY A 301 -11.39 -0.83 7.31
N ARG A 302 -11.68 -0.51 8.57
CA ARG A 302 -11.24 0.72 9.28
C ARG A 302 -9.71 0.90 9.42
N GLU A 303 -8.92 -0.06 8.95
CA GLU A 303 -7.46 -0.04 8.96
C GLU A 303 -6.91 0.62 7.69
N GLY A 304 -6.29 1.79 7.86
CA GLY A 304 -5.28 2.34 6.95
C GLY A 304 -5.71 2.67 5.51
N ASP A 305 -5.76 3.97 5.17
CA ASP A 305 -5.66 4.53 3.80
C ASP A 305 -6.74 4.20 2.74
N ASN A 306 -7.58 3.18 2.94
CA ASN A 306 -8.23 2.48 1.82
C ASN A 306 -9.53 3.08 1.25
N ARG A 307 -10.14 4.13 1.84
CA ARG A 307 -11.28 4.81 1.19
C ARG A 307 -10.85 5.79 0.09
N SER A 308 -9.62 6.31 0.14
CA SER A 308 -9.05 7.13 -0.96
C SER A 308 -8.54 6.29 -2.14
N VAL A 309 -8.57 4.97 -2.00
CA VAL A 309 -8.02 4.03 -2.95
C VAL A 309 -8.97 3.78 -4.11
N MET A 310 -10.28 4.00 -3.95
CA MET A 310 -11.30 3.79 -5.00
C MET A 310 -11.31 4.84 -6.12
N GLU A 311 -10.41 5.83 -6.11
CA GLU A 311 -10.55 7.05 -6.94
C GLU A 311 -9.66 7.08 -8.18
N ARG A 312 -8.64 6.21 -8.29
CA ARG A 312 -7.76 6.19 -9.47
C ARG A 312 -8.03 4.94 -10.31
N THR A 313 -8.34 5.16 -11.58
CA THR A 313 -8.42 4.13 -12.62
C THR A 313 -7.19 4.16 -13.54
N ASP A 314 -6.49 5.30 -13.61
CA ASP A 314 -5.24 5.46 -14.35
C ASP A 314 -4.19 4.43 -13.97
N LEU A 315 -3.70 3.74 -14.99
CA LEU A 315 -2.59 2.81 -14.93
C LEU A 315 -1.25 3.50 -15.21
N TYR A 316 -0.21 3.01 -14.55
CA TYR A 316 1.18 3.36 -14.80
C TYR A 316 2.07 2.12 -14.61
N ARG A 317 3.23 2.12 -15.26
CA ARG A 317 4.20 1.01 -15.21
C ARG A 317 5.31 1.32 -14.21
N ILE A 318 5.75 0.32 -13.44
CA ILE A 318 6.89 0.48 -12.51
C ILE A 318 8.04 -0.43 -12.92
N PHE A 319 9.17 0.18 -13.27
CA PHE A 319 10.44 -0.49 -13.56
C PHE A 319 11.43 -0.34 -12.40
N ASN A 320 12.35 -1.28 -12.26
CA ASN A 320 13.25 -1.39 -11.10
C ASN A 320 14.73 -1.38 -11.52
N ASN A 321 15.61 -1.14 -10.55
CA ASN A 321 17.08 -1.17 -10.71
C ASN A 321 17.61 -0.38 -11.91
N SER A 322 16.98 0.76 -12.21
CA SER A 322 17.32 1.63 -13.35
C SER A 322 17.31 0.89 -14.70
N SER A 323 16.51 -0.18 -14.84
CA SER A 323 16.41 -1.01 -16.04
C SER A 323 14.96 -1.16 -16.51
N PHE A 324 14.73 -0.97 -17.82
CA PHE A 324 13.44 -1.23 -18.47
C PHE A 324 13.19 -2.71 -18.78
N GLN A 325 14.13 -3.57 -18.43
CA GLN A 325 14.03 -5.03 -18.56
C GLN A 325 13.66 -5.69 -17.22
N GLN A 326 13.36 -4.90 -16.19
CA GLN A 326 13.10 -5.38 -14.83
C GLN A 326 11.83 -4.72 -14.25
N GLY A 327 10.78 -5.51 -14.03
CA GLY A 327 9.47 -5.03 -13.59
C GLY A 327 8.54 -4.72 -14.76
N GLY A 328 7.96 -3.53 -14.83
CA GLY A 328 7.12 -3.08 -15.94
C GLY A 328 5.62 -3.27 -15.74
N ARG A 329 5.19 -4.09 -14.78
CA ARG A 329 3.77 -4.34 -14.46
C ARG A 329 2.95 -3.06 -14.34
N PHE A 330 1.68 -3.15 -14.69
CA PHE A 330 0.71 -2.07 -14.56
C PHE A 330 0.18 -1.96 -13.12
N TYR A 331 0.16 -0.73 -12.62
CA TYR A 331 -0.31 -0.35 -11.28
C TYR A 331 -1.26 0.84 -11.38
N GLY A 332 -2.10 1.04 -10.36
CA GLY A 332 -2.80 2.31 -10.12
C GLY A 332 -4.31 2.18 -10.05
N GLY A 333 -4.88 1.24 -10.80
CA GLY A 333 -6.30 0.91 -10.76
C GLY A 333 -6.73 0.44 -9.38
N TRP A 334 -7.78 1.05 -8.83
CA TRP A 334 -8.24 0.79 -7.47
C TRP A 334 -8.59 -0.68 -7.21
N TRP A 335 -9.06 -1.39 -8.23
CA TRP A 335 -9.42 -2.81 -8.17
C TRP A 335 -8.24 -3.70 -7.77
N GLN A 336 -7.00 -3.27 -8.03
CA GLN A 336 -5.79 -4.00 -7.66
C GLN A 336 -5.59 -4.09 -6.14
N ASN A 337 -6.19 -3.16 -5.39
CA ASN A 337 -6.11 -3.13 -3.92
C ASN A 337 -7.21 -3.96 -3.24
N LEU A 338 -8.15 -4.51 -4.02
CA LEU A 338 -9.21 -5.36 -3.50
C LEU A 338 -8.70 -6.77 -3.23
N LYS A 339 -9.18 -7.36 -2.12
CA LYS A 339 -9.01 -8.79 -1.87
C LYS A 339 -9.73 -9.59 -2.98
N LYS A 340 -9.22 -10.79 -3.28
CA LYS A 340 -9.80 -11.69 -4.30
C LYS A 340 -11.30 -11.90 -4.14
N LEU A 341 -11.79 -12.06 -2.90
CA LEU A 341 -13.23 -12.24 -2.64
C LEU A 341 -14.07 -10.98 -2.90
N GLN A 342 -13.48 -9.79 -2.85
CA GLN A 342 -14.16 -8.51 -3.08
C GLN A 342 -14.20 -8.15 -4.57
N ARG A 343 -13.20 -8.56 -5.36
CA ARG A 343 -13.14 -8.31 -6.81
C ARG A 343 -14.34 -8.86 -7.56
N ARG A 344 -14.98 -9.90 -7.03
CA ARG A 344 -16.23 -10.46 -7.57
C ARG A 344 -17.39 -9.49 -7.68
N PHE A 345 -17.33 -8.38 -6.94
CA PHE A 345 -18.38 -7.37 -6.97
C PHE A 345 -18.13 -6.29 -8.01
N ILE A 346 -16.99 -6.30 -8.70
CA ILE A 346 -16.67 -5.33 -9.74
C ILE A 346 -17.67 -5.49 -10.89
N THR A 347 -18.18 -4.35 -11.34
CA THR A 347 -19.01 -4.21 -12.53
C THR A 347 -18.34 -3.26 -13.50
N ILE A 348 -18.46 -3.55 -14.79
CA ILE A 348 -18.01 -2.68 -15.88
C ILE A 348 -19.26 -2.35 -16.70
N GLU A 349 -19.59 -1.06 -16.85
CA GLU A 349 -20.83 -0.60 -17.51
C GLU A 349 -22.09 -1.26 -16.89
N GLY A 350 -22.08 -1.39 -15.56
CA GLY A 350 -23.12 -2.09 -14.80
C GLY A 350 -23.17 -3.62 -14.99
N GLN A 351 -22.36 -4.21 -15.89
CA GLN A 351 -22.35 -5.64 -16.16
C GLN A 351 -21.42 -6.41 -15.20
N PRO A 352 -21.78 -7.64 -14.79
CA PRO A 352 -20.93 -8.49 -13.97
C PRO A 352 -19.68 -8.94 -14.74
N THR A 353 -18.62 -9.20 -13.98
CA THR A 353 -17.28 -9.48 -14.52
C THR A 353 -16.82 -10.91 -14.21
N VAL A 354 -15.75 -11.33 -14.89
CA VAL A 354 -14.96 -12.54 -14.62
C VAL A 354 -13.49 -12.18 -14.50
N GLU A 355 -12.73 -12.92 -13.71
CA GLU A 355 -11.27 -12.79 -13.60
C GLU A 355 -10.61 -14.02 -14.23
N ALA A 356 -9.83 -13.83 -15.31
CA ALA A 356 -9.02 -14.86 -15.94
C ALA A 356 -7.55 -14.71 -15.53
N ASP A 357 -6.90 -15.82 -15.18
CA ASP A 357 -5.53 -15.87 -14.63
C ASP A 357 -4.73 -17.00 -15.26
N PHE A 358 -3.46 -16.76 -15.56
CA PHE A 358 -2.53 -17.80 -15.98
C PHE A 358 -2.23 -18.75 -14.82
N ARG A 359 -2.35 -20.06 -15.04
CA ARG A 359 -2.01 -21.05 -14.00
C ARG A 359 -0.50 -21.22 -13.88
N GLY A 360 0.14 -20.31 -13.14
CA GLY A 360 1.58 -20.30 -12.90
C GLY A 360 2.36 -19.70 -14.07
N LEU A 361 2.12 -18.41 -14.38
CA LEU A 361 2.74 -17.71 -15.52
C LEU A 361 4.26 -17.80 -15.54
N HIS A 362 4.94 -17.44 -14.45
CA HIS A 362 6.41 -17.43 -14.39
C HIS A 362 7.01 -18.83 -14.66
N PRO A 363 6.57 -19.91 -14.00
CA PRO A 363 6.96 -21.26 -14.39
C PRO A 363 6.65 -21.56 -15.87
N ALA A 364 5.47 -21.23 -16.37
CA ALA A 364 5.11 -21.50 -17.78
C ALA A 364 6.09 -20.82 -18.76
N ILE A 365 6.48 -19.57 -18.51
CA ILE A 365 7.50 -18.85 -19.29
C ILE A 365 8.84 -19.61 -19.23
N LEU A 366 9.27 -20.02 -18.03
CA LEU A 366 10.54 -20.75 -17.86
C LEU A 366 10.55 -22.09 -18.61
N PHE A 367 9.48 -22.88 -18.50
CA PHE A 367 9.36 -24.14 -19.23
C PHE A 367 9.43 -23.91 -20.74
N ALA A 368 8.63 -22.96 -21.25
CA ALA A 368 8.56 -22.70 -22.68
C ALA A 368 9.89 -22.20 -23.26
N LYS A 369 10.59 -21.30 -22.56
CA LYS A 369 11.92 -20.80 -22.97
C LYS A 369 13.00 -21.87 -22.98
N ASN A 370 12.83 -22.95 -22.21
CA ASN A 370 13.75 -24.09 -22.19
C ASN A 370 13.29 -25.24 -23.11
N GLY A 371 12.28 -25.02 -23.95
CA GLY A 371 11.76 -26.05 -24.86
C GLY A 371 11.05 -27.21 -24.13
N LEU A 372 10.68 -27.03 -22.86
CA LEU A 372 9.99 -28.03 -22.05
C LEU A 372 8.48 -27.84 -22.17
N SER A 373 7.71 -28.93 -22.21
CA SER A 373 6.25 -28.86 -22.20
C SER A 373 5.73 -28.25 -20.90
N ILE A 374 4.85 -27.25 -21.01
CA ILE A 374 4.25 -26.59 -19.84
C ILE A 374 3.32 -27.59 -19.10
N PRO A 375 3.57 -27.91 -17.82
CA PRO A 375 2.66 -28.72 -17.02
C PRO A 375 1.33 -28.01 -16.80
N SER A 376 0.24 -28.78 -16.65
CA SER A 376 -1.08 -28.22 -16.34
C SER A 376 -1.12 -27.47 -15.00
N ASP A 377 -0.28 -27.89 -14.05
CA ASP A 377 0.02 -27.17 -12.81
C ASP A 377 1.51 -27.34 -12.48
N PRO A 378 2.36 -26.33 -12.73
CA PRO A 378 3.79 -26.43 -12.49
C PRO A 378 4.16 -26.76 -11.03
N TYR A 379 3.32 -26.35 -10.08
CA TYR A 379 3.56 -26.60 -8.65
C TYR A 379 3.27 -28.05 -8.24
N ALA A 380 2.48 -28.78 -9.02
CA ALA A 380 2.18 -30.19 -8.75
C ALA A 380 3.40 -31.11 -8.96
N LEU A 381 4.48 -30.60 -9.55
CA LEU A 381 5.78 -31.29 -9.65
C LEU A 381 6.45 -31.47 -8.29
N VAL A 382 6.11 -30.62 -7.31
CA VAL A 382 6.68 -30.70 -5.96
C VAL A 382 6.05 -31.89 -5.22
N PRO A 383 6.84 -32.84 -4.70
CA PRO A 383 6.33 -33.98 -3.94
C PRO A 383 5.38 -33.55 -2.81
N GLY A 384 4.22 -34.22 -2.71
CA GLY A 384 3.21 -33.95 -1.69
C GLY A 384 2.28 -32.74 -1.96
N VAL A 385 2.52 -31.97 -3.02
CA VAL A 385 1.69 -30.80 -3.37
C VAL A 385 0.44 -31.18 -4.16
N ALA A 386 0.47 -32.25 -4.95
CA ALA A 386 -0.68 -32.68 -5.74
C ALA A 386 -1.93 -32.91 -4.85
N GLY A 387 -2.97 -32.11 -5.07
CA GLY A 387 -4.21 -32.17 -4.28
C GLY A 387 -4.17 -31.47 -2.91
N ASN A 388 -3.06 -30.83 -2.54
CA ASN A 388 -2.91 -30.08 -1.29
C ASN A 388 -2.72 -28.58 -1.56
N GLU A 389 -3.81 -27.82 -1.52
CA GLU A 389 -3.78 -26.39 -1.87
C GLU A 389 -2.93 -25.56 -0.89
N THR A 390 -2.87 -25.93 0.39
CA THR A 390 -2.04 -25.24 1.38
C THR A 390 -0.55 -25.40 1.04
N LEU A 391 -0.10 -26.63 0.78
CA LEU A 391 1.28 -26.89 0.36
C LEU A 391 1.57 -26.28 -1.02
N ARG A 392 0.59 -26.24 -1.92
CA ARG A 392 0.69 -25.57 -3.22
C ARG A 392 0.98 -24.08 -3.09
N GLU A 393 0.27 -23.39 -2.20
CA GLU A 393 0.50 -21.98 -1.91
C GLU A 393 1.87 -21.74 -1.25
N HIS A 394 2.32 -22.66 -0.39
CA HIS A 394 3.70 -22.62 0.14
C HIS A 394 4.73 -22.83 -0.98
N ALA A 395 4.56 -23.82 -1.86
CA ALA A 395 5.45 -24.09 -2.98
C ALA A 395 5.56 -22.89 -3.92
N LYS A 396 4.44 -22.22 -4.20
CA LYS A 396 4.39 -20.99 -5.01
C LYS A 396 5.23 -19.87 -4.39
N LYS A 397 5.04 -19.59 -3.09
CA LYS A 397 5.80 -18.57 -2.36
C LYS A 397 7.29 -18.91 -2.30
N THR A 398 7.62 -20.17 -2.04
CA THR A 398 9.00 -20.67 -2.01
C THR A 398 9.68 -20.53 -3.36
N LEU A 399 9.04 -20.97 -4.44
CA LEU A 399 9.58 -20.83 -5.78
C LEU A 399 9.84 -19.36 -6.12
N LEU A 400 8.87 -18.48 -5.88
CA LEU A 400 9.03 -17.05 -6.13
C LEU A 400 10.18 -16.44 -5.30
N ALA A 401 10.38 -16.87 -4.05
CA ALA A 401 11.50 -16.43 -3.23
C ALA A 401 12.84 -16.90 -3.82
N LEU A 402 12.94 -18.18 -4.21
CA LEU A 402 14.15 -18.76 -4.81
C LEU A 402 14.53 -18.10 -6.15
N LEU A 403 13.55 -17.66 -6.94
CA LEU A 403 13.76 -16.93 -8.20
C LEU A 403 14.28 -15.49 -7.99
N ASN A 404 14.01 -14.89 -6.83
CA ASN A 404 14.38 -13.50 -6.52
C ASN A 404 15.61 -13.37 -5.62
N ALA A 405 15.89 -14.36 -4.78
CA ALA A 405 17.00 -14.31 -3.85
C ALA A 405 18.35 -14.46 -4.56
N SER A 406 19.36 -13.81 -4.01
CA SER A 406 20.77 -14.18 -4.18
C SER A 406 21.03 -15.49 -3.41
N ASP A 407 21.98 -16.32 -3.86
CA ASP A 407 22.26 -17.60 -3.19
C ASP A 407 22.53 -17.40 -1.68
N GLY A 408 21.78 -18.14 -0.85
CA GLY A 408 21.89 -18.14 0.62
C GLY A 408 20.88 -17.29 1.40
N ASP A 409 20.08 -16.43 0.74
CA ASP A 409 19.31 -15.35 1.41
C ASP A 409 17.78 -15.52 1.42
N THR A 410 17.27 -16.75 1.27
CA THR A 410 15.80 -17.00 1.27
C THR A 410 15.22 -17.15 2.66
N ALA A 411 14.44 -16.17 3.11
CA ALA A 411 13.61 -16.28 4.31
C ALA A 411 12.63 -17.46 4.22
N GLU A 412 12.23 -17.99 5.39
CA GLU A 412 11.23 -19.06 5.46
C GLU A 412 9.87 -18.62 4.91
N PRO A 413 9.09 -19.53 4.29
CA PRO A 413 7.75 -19.21 3.84
C PRO A 413 6.89 -18.82 5.05
N ARG A 414 6.34 -17.61 5.03
CA ARG A 414 5.54 -17.09 6.15
C ARG A 414 4.36 -18.01 6.44
N GLY A 415 4.25 -18.46 7.69
CA GLY A 415 3.16 -19.34 8.15
C GLY A 415 3.31 -20.81 7.76
N PHE A 416 4.52 -21.25 7.41
CA PHE A 416 4.79 -22.68 7.23
C PHE A 416 4.81 -23.38 8.59
N ASP A 417 3.93 -24.35 8.77
CA ASP A 417 3.82 -25.14 10.00
C ASP A 417 4.51 -26.49 9.81
N SER A 418 5.65 -26.66 10.49
CA SER A 418 6.47 -27.86 10.36
C SER A 418 5.81 -29.10 10.96
N GLU A 419 4.94 -28.92 11.96
CA GLU A 419 4.22 -30.02 12.61
C GLU A 419 3.09 -30.52 11.71
N VAL A 420 2.31 -29.59 11.13
CA VAL A 420 1.22 -29.92 10.20
C VAL A 420 1.72 -30.62 8.94
N HIS A 421 2.89 -30.22 8.44
CA HIS A 421 3.46 -30.77 7.20
C HIS A 421 4.46 -31.89 7.43
N GLY A 422 4.80 -32.21 8.69
CA GLY A 422 5.74 -33.28 9.04
C GLY A 422 7.15 -33.07 8.49
N MET A 423 7.54 -31.84 8.17
CA MET A 423 8.85 -31.49 7.61
C MET A 423 9.25 -30.07 7.96
N THR A 424 10.55 -29.77 7.97
CA THR A 424 11.03 -28.40 8.21
C THR A 424 10.85 -27.52 6.98
N ALA A 425 10.73 -26.21 7.19
CA ALA A 425 10.70 -25.22 6.10
C ALA A 425 11.95 -25.30 5.21
N GLU A 426 13.11 -25.59 5.80
CA GLU A 426 14.37 -25.80 5.08
C GLU A 426 14.31 -27.02 4.16
N HIS A 427 13.83 -28.16 4.67
CA HIS A 427 13.64 -29.36 3.85
C HIS A 427 12.66 -29.10 2.71
N PHE A 428 11.53 -28.43 3.00
CA PHE A 428 10.55 -28.08 1.97
C PHE A 428 11.14 -27.16 0.89
N ARG A 429 12.00 -26.19 1.26
CA ARG A 429 12.72 -25.36 0.28
C ARG A 429 13.60 -26.20 -0.64
N GLN A 430 14.31 -27.19 -0.09
CA GLN A 430 15.14 -28.09 -0.89
C GLN A 430 14.28 -28.94 -1.82
N VAL A 431 13.18 -29.51 -1.33
CA VAL A 431 12.22 -30.29 -2.14
C VAL A 431 11.65 -29.46 -3.30
N VAL A 432 11.31 -28.19 -3.06
CA VAL A 432 10.89 -27.28 -4.14
C VAL A 432 12.02 -27.05 -5.14
N ARG A 433 13.25 -26.79 -4.69
CA ARG A 433 14.41 -26.61 -5.57
C ARG A 433 14.63 -27.84 -6.45
N ASP A 434 14.61 -29.03 -5.86
CA ASP A 434 14.85 -30.30 -6.56
C ASP A 434 13.75 -30.62 -7.57
N ALA A 435 12.50 -30.26 -7.28
CA ALA A 435 11.38 -30.44 -8.20
C ALA A 435 11.50 -29.64 -9.52
N PHE A 436 12.33 -28.60 -9.55
CA PHE A 436 12.57 -27.77 -10.75
C PHE A 436 13.99 -27.95 -11.32
N HIS A 437 14.65 -29.07 -11.03
CA HIS A 437 16.02 -29.37 -11.50
C HIS A 437 16.23 -29.32 -13.03
N MET A 438 15.16 -29.48 -13.82
CA MET A 438 15.19 -29.42 -15.29
C MET A 438 15.33 -27.99 -15.83
N LEU A 439 15.23 -26.98 -14.96
CA LEU A 439 15.43 -25.57 -15.26
C LEU A 439 16.75 -25.08 -14.63
N PRO A 440 17.91 -25.44 -15.18
CA PRO A 440 19.19 -25.04 -14.61
C PRO A 440 19.36 -23.51 -14.63
N GLY A 441 19.94 -22.96 -13.56
CA GLY A 441 20.30 -21.53 -13.48
C GLY A 441 19.14 -20.57 -13.18
N ILE A 442 17.95 -21.05 -12.86
CA ILE A 442 16.81 -20.17 -12.51
C ILE A 442 16.87 -19.62 -11.07
N PHE A 443 17.60 -20.29 -10.19
CA PHE A 443 17.72 -19.93 -8.78
C PHE A 443 18.96 -19.08 -8.52
N GLY A 444 18.89 -18.15 -7.56
CA GLY A 444 20.05 -17.34 -7.17
C GLY A 444 20.40 -16.19 -8.13
N ALA A 445 19.75 -16.13 -9.30
CA ALA A 445 20.09 -15.23 -10.39
C ALA A 445 19.24 -13.94 -10.44
N GLY A 446 18.34 -13.73 -9.48
CA GLY A 446 17.47 -12.54 -9.44
C GLY A 446 16.55 -12.39 -10.66
N ILE A 447 16.21 -13.50 -11.32
CA ILE A 447 15.46 -13.48 -12.60
C ILE A 447 14.00 -13.07 -12.43
N GLY A 448 13.46 -13.07 -11.21
CA GLY A 448 12.05 -12.73 -10.98
C GLY A 448 11.65 -11.35 -11.50
N LEU A 449 12.53 -10.35 -11.47
CA LEU A 449 12.25 -9.03 -12.07
C LEU A 449 12.25 -9.07 -13.60
N SER A 450 13.09 -9.91 -14.21
CA SER A 450 13.10 -10.13 -15.67
C SER A 450 11.82 -10.85 -16.11
N LEU A 451 11.40 -11.87 -15.36
CA LEU A 451 10.12 -12.56 -15.58
C LEU A 451 8.92 -11.61 -15.44
N GLN A 452 8.97 -10.65 -14.51
CA GLN A 452 7.94 -9.60 -14.41
C GLN A 452 7.90 -8.69 -15.64
N SER A 453 9.05 -8.45 -16.29
CA SER A 453 9.11 -7.70 -17.56
C SER A 453 8.42 -8.46 -18.68
N GLU A 454 8.64 -9.76 -18.77
CA GLU A 454 7.98 -10.61 -19.75
C GLU A 454 6.46 -10.72 -19.50
N ASP A 455 6.05 -10.93 -18.25
CA ASP A 455 4.65 -10.85 -17.79
C ASP A 455 4.01 -9.51 -18.20
N SER A 456 4.69 -8.40 -17.93
CA SER A 456 4.20 -7.07 -18.28
C SER A 456 4.02 -6.88 -19.79
N ASP A 457 4.89 -7.43 -20.62
CA ASP A 457 4.77 -7.31 -22.07
C ASP A 457 3.58 -8.12 -22.61
N LEU A 458 3.34 -9.33 -22.06
CA LEU A 458 2.15 -10.12 -22.37
C LEU A 458 0.89 -9.35 -21.98
N ALA A 459 0.87 -8.80 -20.76
CA ALA A 459 -0.25 -8.01 -20.26
C ALA A 459 -0.55 -6.78 -21.12
N GLU A 460 0.49 -6.06 -21.56
CA GLU A 460 0.33 -4.92 -22.47
C GLU A 460 -0.31 -5.35 -23.79
N GLN A 461 0.16 -6.44 -24.41
CA GLN A 461 -0.41 -6.95 -25.67
C GLN A 461 -1.86 -7.40 -25.53
N ILE A 462 -2.19 -8.13 -24.46
CA ILE A 462 -3.56 -8.57 -24.17
C ILE A 462 -4.47 -7.35 -24.02
N MET A 463 -4.08 -6.38 -23.19
CA MET A 463 -4.91 -5.20 -22.95
C MET A 463 -5.05 -4.32 -24.20
N LEU A 464 -4.01 -4.17 -25.00
CA LEU A 464 -4.07 -3.40 -26.25
C LEU A 464 -4.99 -4.05 -27.28
N HIS A 465 -5.00 -5.38 -27.37
CA HIS A 465 -5.95 -6.10 -28.22
C HIS A 465 -7.40 -5.76 -27.88
N PHE A 466 -7.77 -5.76 -26.60
CA PHE A 466 -9.12 -5.39 -26.19
C PHE A 466 -9.40 -3.89 -26.34
N ALA A 467 -8.38 -3.05 -26.13
CA ALA A 467 -8.50 -1.61 -26.39
C ALA A 467 -8.63 -1.26 -27.89
N ASP A 468 -8.21 -2.14 -28.81
CA ASP A 468 -8.52 -2.04 -30.25
C ASP A 468 -10.00 -2.32 -30.55
N LEU A 469 -10.71 -2.96 -29.63
CA LEU A 469 -12.12 -3.32 -29.73
C LEU A 469 -13.03 -2.46 -28.83
N ASP A 470 -12.48 -1.40 -28.22
CA ASP A 470 -13.15 -0.57 -27.21
C ASP A 470 -13.69 -1.38 -26.00
N VAL A 471 -13.06 -2.53 -25.71
CA VAL A 471 -13.41 -3.39 -24.58
C VAL A 471 -12.45 -3.10 -23.42
N PRO A 472 -12.93 -2.57 -22.29
CA PRO A 472 -12.08 -2.30 -21.14
C PRO A 472 -11.69 -3.61 -20.43
N VAL A 473 -10.39 -3.76 -20.17
CA VAL A 473 -9.82 -4.87 -19.39
C VAL A 473 -9.07 -4.31 -18.20
N LEU A 474 -9.37 -4.83 -17.00
CA LEU A 474 -8.74 -4.37 -15.77
C LEU A 474 -7.63 -5.35 -15.35
N PRO A 475 -6.34 -4.95 -15.38
CA PRO A 475 -5.24 -5.83 -15.01
C PRO A 475 -5.06 -5.93 -13.49
N VAL A 476 -4.76 -7.14 -13.02
CA VAL A 476 -4.30 -7.45 -11.66
C VAL A 476 -3.05 -8.33 -11.78
N HIS A 477 -1.91 -7.70 -12.06
CA HIS A 477 -0.67 -8.40 -12.43
C HIS A 477 -0.88 -9.29 -13.65
N ASP A 478 -0.79 -10.62 -13.48
CA ASP A 478 -0.96 -11.65 -14.50
C ASP A 478 -2.41 -12.13 -14.68
N SER A 479 -3.36 -11.55 -13.95
CA SER A 479 -4.79 -11.77 -14.14
C SER A 479 -5.51 -10.55 -14.73
N PHE A 480 -6.64 -10.79 -15.40
CA PHE A 480 -7.40 -9.79 -16.13
C PHE A 480 -8.89 -9.92 -15.82
N ILE A 481 -9.53 -8.79 -15.56
CA ILE A 481 -10.97 -8.71 -15.30
C ILE A 481 -11.66 -8.09 -16.51
N VAL A 482 -12.70 -8.76 -17.00
CA VAL A 482 -13.52 -8.32 -18.14
C VAL A 482 -14.99 -8.65 -17.88
N THR A 483 -15.91 -8.06 -18.63
CA THR A 483 -17.33 -8.45 -18.61
C THR A 483 -17.51 -9.92 -19.03
N ARG A 484 -18.51 -10.61 -18.48
CA ARG A 484 -18.75 -12.04 -18.73
C ARG A 484 -18.82 -12.42 -20.21
N ASP A 485 -19.37 -11.55 -21.05
CA ASP A 485 -19.56 -11.84 -22.48
C ASP A 485 -18.23 -11.96 -23.24
N HIS A 486 -17.14 -11.39 -22.71
CA HIS A 486 -15.79 -11.50 -23.27
C HIS A 486 -14.92 -12.56 -22.58
N GLU A 487 -15.49 -13.44 -21.73
CA GLU A 487 -14.73 -14.51 -21.06
C GLU A 487 -13.95 -15.37 -22.06
N HIS A 488 -14.63 -15.83 -23.12
CA HIS A 488 -14.03 -16.71 -24.12
C HIS A 488 -12.93 -16.01 -24.92
N ASP A 489 -13.20 -14.78 -25.37
CA ASP A 489 -12.25 -13.97 -26.11
C ASP A 489 -11.00 -13.68 -25.27
N LEU A 490 -11.16 -13.36 -23.99
CA LEU A 490 -10.04 -13.10 -23.08
C LEU A 490 -9.13 -14.32 -22.95
N ILE A 491 -9.71 -15.51 -22.72
CA ILE A 491 -8.92 -16.75 -22.63
C ILE A 491 -8.16 -16.99 -23.93
N LYS A 492 -8.84 -16.83 -25.07
CA LYS A 492 -8.25 -17.05 -26.40
C LYS A 492 -7.08 -16.10 -26.64
N VAL A 493 -7.26 -14.80 -26.40
CA VAL A 493 -6.22 -13.79 -26.58
C VAL A 493 -5.05 -14.01 -25.62
N MET A 494 -5.31 -14.36 -24.35
CA MET A 494 -4.25 -14.73 -23.39
C MET A 494 -3.40 -15.90 -23.90
N GLN A 495 -4.04 -16.92 -24.48
CA GLN A 495 -3.37 -18.08 -25.04
C GLN A 495 -2.61 -17.76 -26.33
N GLU A 496 -3.21 -16.98 -27.23
CA GLU A 496 -2.61 -16.57 -28.51
C GLU A 496 -1.38 -15.68 -28.30
N VAL A 497 -1.47 -14.69 -27.40
CA VAL A 497 -0.34 -13.81 -27.07
C VAL A 497 0.81 -14.60 -26.47
N PHE A 498 0.54 -15.53 -25.55
CA PHE A 498 1.57 -16.41 -25.00
C PHE A 498 2.15 -17.33 -26.09
N HIS A 499 1.31 -17.94 -26.92
CA HIS A 499 1.73 -18.85 -27.98
C HIS A 499 2.59 -18.13 -29.03
N SER A 500 2.22 -16.92 -29.44
CA SER A 500 2.99 -16.12 -30.38
C SER A 500 4.40 -15.82 -29.86
N ARG A 501 4.58 -15.70 -28.53
CA ARG A 501 5.88 -15.38 -27.92
C ARG A 501 6.71 -16.61 -27.59
N TYR A 502 6.08 -17.71 -27.18
CA TYR A 502 6.79 -18.87 -26.62
C TYR A 502 6.50 -20.21 -27.32
N GLY A 503 5.65 -20.23 -28.35
CA GLY A 503 5.33 -21.42 -29.14
C GLY A 503 4.50 -22.48 -28.43
N GLN A 504 4.01 -22.22 -27.22
CA GLN A 504 3.20 -23.16 -26.42
C GLN A 504 1.93 -22.50 -25.89
N ILE A 505 0.93 -23.29 -25.52
CA ILE A 505 -0.34 -22.79 -24.99
C ILE A 505 -0.38 -23.06 -23.48
N PRO A 506 -0.42 -22.01 -22.63
CA PRO A 506 -0.49 -22.19 -21.19
C PRO A 506 -1.93 -22.51 -20.75
N LYS A 507 -2.07 -23.05 -19.54
CA LYS A 507 -3.38 -23.21 -18.91
C LYS A 507 -3.84 -21.87 -18.34
N VAL A 508 -5.03 -21.42 -18.76
CA VAL A 508 -5.74 -20.28 -18.16
C VAL A 508 -6.87 -20.81 -17.27
N THR A 509 -7.09 -20.13 -16.14
CA THR A 509 -8.16 -20.42 -15.19
C THR A 509 -9.08 -19.22 -15.07
N VAL A 510 -10.37 -19.46 -14.88
CA VAL A 510 -11.37 -18.39 -14.73
C VAL A 510 -12.03 -18.52 -13.37
N THR A 511 -12.11 -17.40 -12.66
CA THR A 511 -12.95 -17.25 -11.49
C THR A 511 -14.24 -16.57 -11.92
N ARG A 512 -15.33 -17.34 -12.02
CA ARG A 512 -16.68 -16.82 -12.27
C ARG A 512 -17.26 -16.29 -10.96
N HIS A 513 -17.81 -15.09 -11.01
CA HIS A 513 -18.18 -14.29 -9.84
C HIS A 513 -19.67 -14.25 -9.58
#